data_AF-A0A7L1GGC4-F1
#
_entry.id   AF-A0A7L1GGC4-F1
#
_cell.length_a   1.000
_cell.length_b   1.000
_cell.length_c   1.000
_cell.angle_alpha   90.00
_cell.angle_beta   90.00
_cell.angle_gamma   90.00
#
_symmetry.space_group_name_H-M   'P 1'
#
loop_
_entity.id
_entity.type
_entity.pdbx_description
1 polymer ?
#
loop_
_entity_poly.entity_id
_entity_poly.type
_entity_poly.pdbx_seq_one_letter_code
_entity_poly.pdbx_strand_id
1 'polypeptide(L)'
;PTDPFSPQEHGLDFQRLLDASPYKEQHRQDMIRWGEERRSTDPGFFCRAAVEGAAQPVWVVSDTRRPSDVEWFRKAYGAAVQTVRVVASEETRKRRNWVFVAGVDDAESECGLDQGVAFDWVITNDGDEGSLDEQLGALLRSVRDRL
;
A
#
# COMPACT_ATOMS: atom_id res chain seq x y z
N PRO A 1 8.59 29.63 9.18
CA PRO A 1 7.21 29.23 9.48
C PRO A 1 6.32 29.34 8.23
N THR A 2 6.20 28.22 7.52
CA THR A 2 5.18 27.98 6.50
C THR A 2 4.89 26.48 6.57
N ASP A 3 3.65 26.16 6.95
CA ASP A 3 3.13 24.85 7.34
C ASP A 3 3.27 23.77 6.24
N PRO A 4 3.42 22.48 6.61
CA PRO A 4 3.53 21.37 5.67
C PRO A 4 2.13 20.88 5.26
N PHE A 5 1.91 21.00 3.94
CA PHE A 5 0.81 20.66 3.04
C PHE A 5 -0.11 19.46 3.40
N SER A 6 -1.26 19.65 4.07
CA SER A 6 -2.34 18.64 4.03
C SER A 6 -3.36 18.92 2.91
N PRO A 7 -3.93 17.89 2.25
CA PRO A 7 -4.94 18.09 1.20
C PRO A 7 -6.19 18.84 1.65
N GLN A 8 -6.55 18.71 2.94
CA GLN A 8 -7.70 19.38 3.55
C GLN A 8 -7.38 20.85 3.92
N GLU A 9 -6.15 21.17 4.32
CA GLU A 9 -5.73 22.53 4.67
C GLU A 9 -5.47 23.42 3.44
N HIS A 10 -5.22 22.82 2.27
CA HIS A 10 -4.99 23.54 1.00
C HIS A 10 -6.19 23.57 0.04
N GLY A 11 -7.37 23.07 0.45
CA GLY A 11 -8.56 23.08 -0.40
C GLY A 11 -8.40 22.26 -1.68
N LEU A 12 -7.57 21.21 -1.64
CA LEU A 12 -7.39 20.33 -2.79
C LEU A 12 -8.65 19.49 -2.99
N ASP A 13 -9.06 19.36 -4.24
CA ASP A 13 -10.19 18.54 -4.62
C ASP A 13 -9.81 17.06 -4.42
N PHE A 14 -10.29 16.50 -3.30
CA PHE A 14 -10.06 15.11 -2.92
C PHE A 14 -10.46 14.13 -4.02
N GLN A 15 -11.53 14.42 -4.78
CA GLN A 15 -11.95 13.57 -5.89
C GLN A 15 -10.92 13.58 -7.02
N ARG A 16 -10.32 14.74 -7.33
CA ARG A 16 -9.29 14.86 -8.38
C ARG A 16 -7.93 14.28 -7.99
N LEU A 17 -7.65 14.13 -6.69
CA LEU A 17 -6.47 13.42 -6.18
C LEU A 17 -6.62 11.89 -6.23
N LEU A 18 -7.85 11.39 -6.25
CA LEU A 18 -8.13 9.97 -6.47
C LEU A 18 -7.95 9.60 -7.95
N ASP A 19 -8.30 10.50 -8.87
CA ASP A 19 -8.18 10.29 -10.32
C ASP A 19 -6.72 10.30 -10.82
N ALA A 20 -6.40 9.41 -11.76
CA ALA A 20 -5.10 9.33 -12.47
C ALA A 20 -4.90 10.50 -13.47
N SER A 21 -5.16 11.73 -13.02
CA SER A 21 -5.10 12.93 -13.84
C SER A 21 -3.73 13.61 -13.76
N PRO A 22 -3.32 14.42 -14.77
CA PRO A 22 -2.08 15.21 -14.73
C PRO A 22 -1.96 16.13 -13.51
N TYR A 23 -3.11 16.52 -12.95
CA TYR A 23 -3.23 17.30 -11.72
C TYR A 23 -2.65 16.55 -10.50
N LYS A 24 -2.88 15.23 -10.42
CA LYS A 24 -2.32 14.39 -9.36
C LYS A 24 -0.80 14.31 -9.45
N GLU A 25 -0.26 14.15 -10.66
CA GLU A 25 1.19 14.01 -10.86
C GLU A 25 1.93 15.30 -10.49
N GLN A 26 1.34 16.47 -10.75
CA GLN A 26 1.90 17.77 -10.37
C GLN A 26 2.04 17.95 -8.85
N HIS A 27 1.16 17.34 -8.05
CA HIS A 27 1.16 17.44 -6.59
C HIS A 27 1.71 16.18 -5.89
N ARG A 28 2.01 15.12 -6.65
CA ARG A 28 2.43 13.81 -6.11
C ARG A 28 3.70 13.92 -5.29
N GLN A 29 4.70 14.65 -5.77
CA GLN A 29 5.97 14.81 -5.07
C GLN A 29 5.80 15.53 -3.72
N ASP A 30 4.99 16.60 -3.70
CA ASP A 30 4.71 17.34 -2.46
C ASP A 30 3.92 16.49 -1.46
N MET A 31 2.93 15.73 -1.93
CA MET A 31 2.18 14.79 -1.10
C MET A 31 3.05 13.67 -0.54
N ILE A 32 3.98 13.13 -1.34
CA ILE A 32 4.94 12.12 -0.87
C ILE A 32 5.82 12.73 0.21
N ARG A 33 6.41 13.91 -0.04
CA ARG A 33 7.29 14.60 0.93
C ARG A 33 6.56 14.84 2.25
N TRP A 34 5.36 15.41 2.20
CA TRP A 34 4.53 15.63 3.38
C TRP A 34 4.20 14.33 4.11
N GLY A 35 3.84 13.29 3.35
CA GLY A 35 3.58 11.95 3.89
C GLY A 35 4.79 11.37 4.61
N GLU A 36 6.00 11.50 4.06
CA GLU A 36 7.23 11.07 4.72
C GLU A 36 7.54 11.90 5.97
N GLU A 37 7.33 13.23 5.94
CA GLU A 37 7.51 14.09 7.11
C GLU A 37 6.57 13.69 8.26
N ARG A 38 5.30 13.41 7.95
CA ARG A 38 4.33 12.90 8.92
C ARG A 38 4.74 11.54 9.46
N ARG A 39 5.13 10.59 8.60
CA ARG A 39 5.54 9.23 9.03
C ARG A 39 6.84 9.21 9.83
N SER A 40 7.79 10.11 9.54
CA SER A 40 9.05 10.19 10.31
C SER A 40 8.82 10.70 11.74
N THR A 41 7.79 11.53 11.93
CA THR A 41 7.40 12.01 13.26
C THR A 41 6.48 11.01 13.97
N ASP A 42 5.55 10.41 13.24
CA ASP A 42 4.56 9.46 13.75
C ASP A 42 4.26 8.37 12.71
N PRO A 43 4.94 7.22 12.80
CA PRO A 43 4.76 6.11 11.85
C PRO A 43 3.32 5.60 11.75
N GLY A 44 2.52 5.78 12.81
CA GLY A 44 1.13 5.31 12.86
C GLY A 44 0.10 6.33 12.38
N PHE A 45 0.51 7.52 11.92
CA PHE A 45 -0.40 8.61 11.57
C PHE A 45 -1.49 8.16 10.58
N PHE A 46 -1.08 7.60 9.44
CA PHE A 46 -2.01 7.12 8.42
C PHE A 46 -2.65 5.79 8.80
N CYS A 47 -1.94 4.90 9.49
CA CYS A 47 -2.50 3.61 9.88
C CYS A 47 -3.68 3.75 10.84
N ARG A 48 -3.62 4.72 11.77
CA ARG A 48 -4.75 5.03 12.67
C ARG A 48 -5.94 5.60 11.91
N ALA A 49 -5.70 6.52 10.97
CA ALA A 49 -6.76 7.06 10.13
C ALA A 49 -7.42 5.98 9.25
N ALA A 50 -6.64 5.00 8.76
CA ALA A 50 -7.14 3.92 7.91
C ALA A 50 -8.07 2.94 8.62
N VAL A 51 -7.95 2.80 9.95
CA VAL A 51 -8.79 1.89 10.76
C VAL A 51 -9.88 2.61 11.55
N GLU A 52 -9.90 3.94 11.52
CA GLU A 52 -10.86 4.72 12.25
C GLU A 52 -12.29 4.42 11.79
N GLY A 53 -13.15 4.01 12.72
CA GLY A 53 -14.55 3.67 12.44
C GLY A 53 -14.78 2.33 11.74
N ALA A 54 -13.73 1.53 11.50
CA ALA A 54 -13.89 0.18 10.95
C ALA A 54 -14.51 -0.76 12.00
N ALA A 55 -15.57 -1.48 11.63
CA ALA A 55 -16.34 -2.35 12.53
C ALA A 55 -16.51 -3.78 11.98
N GLN A 56 -16.09 -4.01 10.74
CA GLN A 56 -16.17 -5.29 10.07
C GLN A 56 -15.19 -6.29 10.72
N PRO A 57 -15.46 -7.60 10.66
CA PRO A 57 -14.58 -8.61 11.26
C PRO A 57 -13.28 -8.84 10.47
N VAL A 58 -13.24 -8.44 9.19
CA VAL A 58 -12.08 -8.56 8.31
C VAL A 58 -11.81 -7.19 7.68
N TRP A 59 -10.57 -6.72 7.80
CA TRP A 59 -10.10 -5.48 7.18
C TRP A 59 -9.03 -5.78 6.14
N VAL A 60 -9.12 -5.11 4.99
CA VAL A 60 -8.12 -5.20 3.92
C VAL A 60 -7.48 -3.85 3.74
N VAL A 61 -6.22 -3.72 4.15
CA VAL A 61 -5.42 -2.52 3.93
C VAL A 61 -4.60 -2.72 2.66
N SER A 62 -5.03 -2.12 1.56
CA SER A 62 -4.53 -2.43 0.21
C SER A 62 -3.26 -1.67 -0.20
N ASP A 63 -2.96 -0.53 0.43
CA ASP A 63 -1.87 0.38 0.00
C ASP A 63 -0.85 0.63 1.11
N THR A 64 -0.34 -0.45 1.71
CA THR A 64 0.84 -0.37 2.59
C THR A 64 2.09 -0.23 1.74
N ARG A 65 2.93 0.78 2.02
CA ARG A 65 4.11 1.08 1.21
C ARG A 65 5.41 1.10 1.99
N ARG A 66 5.34 1.10 3.32
CA ARG A 66 6.51 1.20 4.20
C ARG A 66 6.58 0.03 5.17
N PRO A 67 7.79 -0.42 5.56
CA PRO A 67 7.95 -1.41 6.63
C PRO A 67 7.31 -0.94 7.94
N SER A 68 7.37 0.36 8.23
CA SER A 68 6.76 0.98 9.40
C SER A 68 5.24 0.80 9.45
N ASP A 69 4.55 0.78 8.30
CA ASP A 69 3.11 0.49 8.24
C ASP A 69 2.85 -0.93 8.78
N VAL A 70 3.61 -1.91 8.25
CA VAL A 70 3.49 -3.32 8.62
C VAL A 70 3.85 -3.55 10.08
N GLU A 71 4.93 -2.94 10.56
CA GLU A 71 5.35 -2.97 11.96
C GLU A 71 4.27 -2.40 12.88
N TRP A 72 3.66 -1.28 12.49
CA TRP A 72 2.59 -0.65 13.27
C TRP A 72 1.37 -1.58 13.39
N PHE A 73 0.90 -2.15 12.27
CA PHE A 73 -0.24 -3.08 12.30
C PHE A 73 0.06 -4.32 13.13
N ARG A 74 1.25 -4.92 12.96
CA ARG A 74 1.69 -6.07 13.76
C ARG A 74 1.73 -5.77 15.25
N LYS A 75 2.22 -4.59 15.62
CA LYS A 75 2.25 -4.15 17.02
C LYS A 75 0.84 -3.92 17.58
N ALA A 76 -0.06 -3.35 16.79
CA ALA A 76 -1.41 -3.01 17.23
C ALA A 76 -2.36 -4.22 17.30
N TYR A 77 -2.28 -5.15 16.34
CA TYR A 77 -3.25 -6.24 16.18
C TYR A 77 -2.64 -7.65 16.29
N GLY A 78 -1.32 -7.76 16.43
CA GLY A 78 -0.62 -9.01 16.71
C GLY A 78 -0.94 -10.12 15.70
N ALA A 79 -1.37 -11.28 16.21
CA ALA A 79 -1.62 -12.48 15.43
C ALA A 79 -2.82 -12.39 14.46
N ALA A 80 -3.66 -11.36 14.58
CA ALA A 80 -4.75 -11.11 13.64
C ALA A 80 -4.24 -10.57 12.28
N VAL A 81 -3.05 -9.99 12.24
CA VAL A 81 -2.46 -9.46 11.00
C VAL A 81 -1.95 -10.59 10.13
N GLN A 82 -2.38 -10.59 8.87
CA GLN A 82 -1.77 -11.36 7.80
C GLN A 82 -1.25 -10.41 6.72
N THR A 83 0.01 -10.59 6.35
CA THR A 83 0.70 -9.79 5.34
C THR A 83 0.72 -10.53 4.01
N VAL A 84 0.22 -9.87 2.96
CA VAL A 84 0.08 -10.43 1.62
C VAL A 84 0.88 -9.59 0.64
N ARG A 85 1.91 -10.19 0.02
CA ARG A 85 2.69 -9.56 -1.04
C ARG A 85 2.18 -10.05 -2.40
N VAL A 86 1.73 -9.14 -3.24
CA VAL A 86 1.43 -9.44 -4.64
C VAL A 86 2.68 -9.17 -5.47
N VAL A 87 3.09 -10.15 -6.27
CA VAL A 87 4.23 -10.05 -7.18
C VAL A 87 3.80 -10.39 -8.61
N ALA A 88 4.48 -9.80 -9.58
CA ALA A 88 4.38 -10.19 -10.98
C ALA A 88 5.79 -10.14 -11.56
N SER A 89 6.15 -11.12 -12.39
CA SER A 89 7.42 -11.12 -13.10
C SER A 89 7.57 -9.86 -13.95
N GLU A 90 8.82 -9.46 -14.18
CA GLU A 90 9.14 -8.32 -15.03
C GLU A 90 8.57 -8.52 -16.45
N GLU A 91 8.58 -9.76 -16.96
CA GLU A 91 7.99 -10.10 -18.26
C GLU A 91 6.48 -9.83 -18.29
N THR A 92 5.74 -10.30 -17.29
CA THR A 92 4.30 -10.02 -17.18
C THR A 92 4.02 -8.53 -17.06
N ARG A 93 4.81 -7.80 -16.26
CA ARG A 93 4.68 -6.35 -16.13
C ARG A 93 4.89 -5.66 -17.47
N LYS A 94 5.96 -6.00 -18.20
CA LYS A 94 6.24 -5.46 -19.55
C LYS A 94 5.11 -5.76 -20.54
N ARG A 95 4.54 -6.97 -20.50
CA ARG A 95 3.36 -7.35 -21.32
C ARG A 95 2.12 -6.50 -21.01
N ARG A 96 2.03 -5.95 -19.80
CA ARG A 96 0.98 -5.00 -19.37
C ARG A 96 1.38 -3.53 -19.62
N ASN A 97 2.33 -3.29 -20.52
CA ASN A 97 2.85 -1.95 -20.87
C ASN A 97 3.56 -1.23 -19.71
N TRP A 98 4.05 -1.95 -18.70
CA TRP A 98 4.93 -1.35 -17.71
C TRP A 98 6.30 -1.08 -18.34
N VAL A 99 6.76 0.15 -18.21
CA VAL A 99 8.09 0.60 -18.59
C VAL A 99 8.75 1.12 -17.32
N PHE A 100 9.94 0.60 -17.00
CA PHE A 100 10.69 1.08 -15.84
C PHE A 100 11.05 2.56 -16.00
N VAL A 101 10.71 3.36 -14.99
CA VAL A 101 11.05 4.77 -14.88
C VAL A 101 11.95 4.96 -13.67
N ALA A 102 13.23 5.24 -13.92
CA ALA A 102 14.20 5.57 -12.88
C ALA A 102 13.75 6.84 -12.12
N GLY A 103 13.87 6.81 -10.79
CA GLY A 103 13.36 7.82 -9.87
C GLY A 103 11.88 7.65 -9.48
N VAL A 104 11.15 6.71 -10.09
CA VAL A 104 9.74 6.40 -9.74
C VAL A 104 9.64 4.95 -9.28
N ASP A 105 10.02 4.00 -10.14
CA ASP A 105 9.92 2.55 -9.85
C ASP A 105 10.99 2.05 -8.87
N ASP A 106 12.08 2.78 -8.68
CA ASP A 106 13.16 2.51 -7.70
C ASP A 106 13.09 3.42 -6.46
N ALA A 107 12.09 4.29 -6.40
CA ALA A 107 11.87 5.14 -5.24
C ALA A 107 11.34 4.32 -4.05
N GLU A 108 11.60 4.78 -2.82
CA GLU A 108 11.11 4.14 -1.60
C GLU A 108 9.57 3.97 -1.60
N SER A 109 8.83 4.86 -2.28
CA SER A 109 7.37 4.75 -2.51
C SER A 109 6.92 3.46 -3.18
N GLU A 110 7.79 2.80 -3.96
CA GLU A 110 7.48 1.58 -4.70
C GLU A 110 8.29 0.38 -4.18
N CYS A 111 9.54 0.58 -3.74
CA CYS A 111 10.43 -0.49 -3.26
C CYS A 111 10.50 -0.67 -1.75
N GLY A 112 9.79 0.16 -0.96
CA GLY A 112 9.92 0.18 0.50
C GLY A 112 9.63 -1.15 1.21
N LEU A 113 8.93 -2.07 0.54
CA LEU A 113 8.58 -3.39 1.07
C LEU A 113 9.32 -4.55 0.38
N ASP A 114 10.33 -4.27 -0.43
CA ASP A 114 11.10 -5.29 -1.15
C ASP A 114 12.05 -6.07 -0.22
N GLN A 115 12.40 -5.47 0.93
CA GLN A 115 13.27 -6.07 1.94
C GLN A 115 12.73 -5.81 3.34
N GLY A 116 13.12 -6.66 4.31
CA GLY A 116 12.86 -6.42 5.73
C GLY A 116 11.47 -6.84 6.24
N VAL A 117 10.54 -7.24 5.36
CA VAL A 117 9.23 -7.77 5.75
C VAL A 117 9.12 -9.24 5.37
N ALA A 118 8.93 -10.10 6.37
CA ALA A 118 8.54 -11.49 6.15
C ALA A 118 7.03 -11.52 5.87
N PHE A 119 6.63 -11.86 4.64
CA PHE A 119 5.22 -11.95 4.27
C PHE A 119 4.64 -13.32 4.63
N ASP A 120 3.40 -13.35 5.13
CA ASP A 120 2.68 -14.59 5.42
C ASP A 120 2.22 -15.26 4.11
N TRP A 121 1.89 -14.45 3.11
CA TRP A 121 1.44 -14.88 1.79
C TRP A 121 2.18 -14.12 0.70
N VAL A 122 2.59 -14.84 -0.35
CA VAL A 122 3.06 -14.25 -1.61
C VAL A 122 2.15 -14.76 -2.71
N ILE A 123 1.48 -13.84 -3.40
CA ILE A 123 0.55 -14.11 -4.50
C ILE A 123 1.22 -13.69 -5.81
N THR A 124 1.42 -14.65 -6.70
CA THR A 124 2.03 -14.42 -8.01
C THR A 124 0.95 -14.17 -9.06
N ASN A 125 0.98 -12.99 -9.69
CA ASN A 125 0.06 -12.55 -10.72
C ASN A 125 0.77 -12.47 -12.08
N ASP A 126 1.14 -13.63 -12.62
CA ASP A 126 1.83 -13.76 -13.91
C ASP A 126 0.88 -13.95 -15.12
N GLY A 127 -0.43 -13.80 -14.90
CA GLY A 127 -1.44 -13.87 -15.95
C GLY A 127 -2.03 -15.26 -16.19
N ASP A 128 -1.69 -16.24 -15.35
CA ASP A 128 -2.42 -17.51 -15.23
C ASP A 128 -3.60 -17.31 -14.25
N GLU A 129 -4.80 -17.17 -14.79
CA GLU A 129 -6.02 -16.97 -14.00
C GLU A 129 -6.34 -18.16 -13.10
N GLY A 130 -6.10 -19.39 -13.56
CA GLY A 130 -6.36 -20.59 -12.76
C GLY A 130 -5.43 -20.67 -11.55
N SER A 131 -4.13 -20.44 -11.76
CA SER A 131 -3.16 -20.37 -10.68
C SER A 131 -3.45 -19.23 -9.69
N LEU A 132 -3.88 -18.07 -10.20
CA LEU A 132 -4.25 -16.93 -9.35
C LEU A 132 -5.48 -17.26 -8.48
N ASP A 133 -6.52 -17.86 -9.06
CA ASP A 133 -7.73 -18.25 -8.34
C ASP A 133 -7.45 -19.32 -7.26
N GLU A 134 -6.57 -20.27 -7.53
CA GLU A 134 -6.15 -21.27 -6.54
C GLU A 134 -5.45 -20.62 -5.34
N GLN A 135 -4.51 -19.69 -5.61
CA GLN A 135 -3.78 -18.94 -4.58
C GLN A 135 -4.73 -18.08 -3.73
N LEU A 136 -5.65 -17.35 -4.38
CA LEU A 136 -6.68 -16.54 -3.69
C LEU A 136 -7.63 -17.43 -2.88
N GLY A 137 -8.02 -18.59 -3.43
CA GLY A 137 -8.85 -19.56 -2.73
C GLY A 137 -8.18 -20.08 -1.45
N ALA A 138 -6.87 -20.32 -1.47
CA ALA A 138 -6.11 -20.73 -0.28
C ALA A 138 -6.06 -19.62 0.78
N LEU A 139 -5.79 -18.38 0.36
CA LEU A 139 -5.79 -17.22 1.24
C LEU A 139 -7.17 -17.02 1.88
N LEU A 140 -8.25 -17.08 1.10
CA LEU A 140 -9.62 -16.93 1.59
C LEU A 140 -10.01 -18.02 2.59
N ARG A 141 -9.57 -19.27 2.39
CA ARG A 141 -9.76 -20.35 3.37
C ARG A 141 -9.03 -20.04 4.68
N SER A 142 -7.76 -19.63 4.62
CA SER A 142 -6.99 -19.25 5.81
C SER A 142 -7.63 -18.11 6.60
N VAL A 143 -8.18 -17.09 5.92
CA VAL A 143 -8.91 -15.99 6.59
C VAL A 143 -10.19 -16.53 7.24
N ARG A 144 -10.97 -17.35 6.54
CA ARG A 144 -12.21 -17.93 7.09
C ARG A 144 -11.97 -18.79 8.31
N ASP A 145 -10.90 -19.58 8.34
CA ASP A 145 -10.58 -20.48 9.45
C ASP A 145 -10.18 -19.72 10.74
N ARG A 146 -9.93 -18.40 10.64
CA ARG A 146 -9.54 -17.53 11.75
C ARG A 146 -10.69 -16.67 12.28
N LEU A 147 -11.85 -16.71 11.65
CA LEU A 147 -13.07 -15.99 12.05
C LEU A 147 -13.93 -16.84 12.98
#